data_AF-A0A8X6SV66-F1
#
_entry.id   AF-A0A8X6SV66-F1
#
_cell.length_a   1.000
_cell.length_b   1.000
_cell.length_c   1.000
_cell.angle_alpha   90.00
_cell.angle_beta   90.00
_cell.angle_gamma   90.00
#
_symmetry.space_group_name_H-M   'P 1'
#
loop_
_entity.id
_entity.type
_entity.pdbx_description
1 polymer ?
#
loop_
_entity_poly.entity_id
_entity_poly.type
_entity_poly.pdbx_seq_one_letter_code
_entity_poly.pdbx_strand_id
1 'polypeptide(L)'
;MADGIRQTIMALSTVVDLYIEGKVIPTEFIVLPDAKGNKTLLGLDFLNAAGTVLDIRGGKWHFSGNPRGETVQILQEDIRRYNTQRIRTSKG
;
A
#
# COMPACT_ATOMS: atom_id res chain seq x y z
N MET A 1 -3.11 21.11 2.86
CA MET A 1 -2.70 22.08 1.82
C MET A 1 -1.19 21.98 1.83
N ALA A 2 -0.62 21.36 0.80
CA ALA A 2 0.80 20.98 0.77
C ALA A 2 1.68 22.23 0.85
N ASP A 3 2.54 22.30 1.85
CA ASP A 3 3.48 23.40 2.08
C ASP A 3 4.65 23.41 1.07
N GLY A 4 4.71 22.40 0.19
CA GLY A 4 5.73 22.30 -0.87
C GLY A 4 7.14 22.01 -0.35
N ILE A 5 7.29 21.74 0.95
CA ILE A 5 8.59 21.44 1.54
C ILE A 5 9.04 20.06 1.08
N ARG A 6 10.08 20.04 0.25
CA ARG A 6 10.74 18.82 -0.22
C ARG A 6 11.77 18.38 0.81
N GLN A 7 11.65 17.16 1.28
CA GLN A 7 12.62 16.53 2.17
C GLN A 7 13.10 15.21 1.57
N THR A 8 14.39 14.91 1.77
CA THR A 8 14.91 13.56 1.47
C THR A 8 14.90 12.78 2.76
N ILE A 9 14.23 11.63 2.76
CA ILE A 9 14.17 10.74 3.92
C ILE A 9 14.75 9.37 3.57
N MET A 10 15.30 8.71 4.58
CA MET A 10 15.69 7.32 4.47
C MET A 10 14.43 6.47 4.62
N ALA A 11 14.19 5.60 3.65
CA ALA A 11 13.10 4.65 3.68
C ALA A 11 13.67 3.24 3.59
N LEU A 12 12.88 2.28 4.07
CA LEU A 12 13.12 0.88 3.85
C LEU A 12 12.18 0.39 2.74
N SER A 13 12.60 -0.60 1.97
CA SER A 13 11.68 -1.38 1.14
C SER A 13 11.71 -2.85 1.51
N THR A 14 10.56 -3.49 1.34
CA THR A 14 10.42 -4.94 1.44
C THR A 14 9.30 -5.39 0.52
N VAL A 15 9.40 -6.62 0.04
CA VAL A 15 8.25 -7.30 -0.58
C VAL A 15 7.48 -8.02 0.53
N VAL A 16 6.16 -7.92 0.50
CA VAL A 16 5.24 -8.61 1.42
C VAL A 16 4.21 -9.35 0.58
N ASP A 17 4.00 -10.61 0.89
CA ASP A 17 2.96 -11.43 0.27
C ASP A 17 1.60 -11.08 0.89
N LEU A 18 0.75 -10.39 0.12
CA LEU A 18 -0.59 -10.01 0.58
C LEU A 18 -1.61 -11.09 0.19
N TYR A 19 -2.33 -11.60 1.18
CA TYR A 19 -3.39 -12.58 0.98
C TYR A 19 -4.74 -11.87 0.80
N ILE A 20 -5.28 -11.91 -0.41
CA ILE A 20 -6.49 -11.18 -0.80
C ILE A 20 -7.39 -12.11 -1.59
N GLU A 21 -8.60 -12.40 -1.08
CA GLU A 21 -9.61 -13.19 -1.80
C GLU A 21 -9.05 -14.55 -2.31
N GLY A 22 -8.24 -15.22 -1.48
CA GLY A 22 -7.61 -16.50 -1.82
C GLY A 22 -6.43 -16.41 -2.80
N LYS A 23 -5.98 -15.20 -3.16
CA LYS A 23 -4.79 -14.94 -3.97
C LYS A 23 -3.65 -14.41 -3.12
N VAL A 24 -2.43 -14.73 -3.53
CA VAL A 24 -1.20 -14.13 -2.99
C VAL A 24 -0.72 -13.06 -3.97
N ILE A 25 -0.53 -11.85 -3.48
CA ILE A 25 -0.06 -10.69 -4.26
C ILE A 25 1.22 -10.17 -3.64
N PRO A 26 2.40 -10.57 -4.16
CA PRO A 26 3.67 -10.02 -3.73
C PRO A 26 3.70 -8.52 -4.02
N THR A 27 3.79 -7.70 -2.97
CA THR A 27 3.69 -6.25 -3.07
C THR A 27 4.92 -5.60 -2.46
N GLU A 28 5.59 -4.74 -3.22
CA GLU A 28 6.67 -3.92 -2.69
C GLU A 28 6.10 -2.79 -1.82
N PHE A 29 6.53 -2.73 -0.57
CA PHE A 29 6.21 -1.66 0.36
C PHE A 29 7.42 -0.77 0.58
N ILE A 30 7.14 0.53 0.65
CA ILE A 30 8.06 1.52 1.19
C ILE A 30 7.66 1.80 2.63
N VAL A 31 8.52 1.44 3.56
CA VAL A 31 8.35 1.71 4.99
C VAL A 31 9.06 3.01 5.32
N LEU A 32 8.33 3.94 5.93
CA LEU A 32 8.84 5.21 6.42
C LEU A 32 9.04 5.09 7.94
N PRO A 33 10.26 4.84 8.44
CA PRO A 33 10.48 4.52 9.86
C PRO A 33 10.04 5.65 10.79
N ASP A 34 10.14 6.90 10.32
CA ASP A 34 9.82 8.10 11.10
C ASP A 34 8.38 8.59 10.90
N ALA A 35 7.53 7.84 10.19
CA ALA A 35 6.13 8.22 10.01
C ALA A 35 5.36 8.12 11.34
N LYS A 36 4.55 9.14 11.62
CA LYS A 36 3.65 9.12 12.79
C LYS A 36 2.45 8.23 12.49
N GLY A 37 2.52 6.98 12.95
CA GLY A 37 1.47 5.97 12.83
C GLY A 37 1.69 5.00 11.67
N ASN A 38 0.88 3.93 11.63
CA ASN A 38 1.09 2.78 10.76
C ASN A 38 0.11 2.75 9.58
N LYS A 39 -0.20 3.91 9.02
CA LYS A 39 -1.11 4.00 7.87
C LYS A 39 -0.39 3.51 6.61
N THR A 40 -0.99 2.55 5.93
CA THR A 40 -0.52 2.04 4.65
C THR A 40 -1.21 2.78 3.52
N LEU A 41 -0.43 3.26 2.56
CA LEU A 41 -0.93 3.76 1.28
C LEU A 41 -0.71 2.69 0.22
N LEU A 42 -1.76 2.33 -0.49
CA LEU A 42 -1.72 1.33 -1.57
C LEU A 42 -1.72 2.05 -2.91
N GLY A 43 -0.68 1.82 -3.70
CA GLY A 43 -0.48 2.45 -4.99
C GLY A 43 -1.34 1.85 -6.11
N LEU A 44 -1.27 2.49 -7.28
CA LEU A 44 -1.94 2.03 -8.49
C LEU A 44 -1.47 0.65 -8.95
N ASP A 45 -0.21 0.32 -8.70
CA ASP A 45 0.40 -0.99 -8.95
C ASP A 45 -0.30 -2.10 -8.17
N PHE A 46 -0.50 -1.91 -6.86
CA PHE A 46 -1.25 -2.82 -6.02
C PHE A 46 -2.72 -2.90 -6.46
N LEU A 47 -3.39 -1.76 -6.67
CA LEU A 47 -4.80 -1.73 -7.04
C LEU A 47 -5.05 -2.50 -8.35
N ASN A 48 -4.13 -2.37 -9.31
CA ASN A 48 -4.18 -3.11 -10.56
C ASN A 48 -3.95 -4.61 -10.35
N ALA A 49 -2.91 -5.00 -9.59
CA ALA A 49 -2.59 -6.40 -9.32
C ALA A 49 -3.70 -7.13 -8.54
N ALA A 50 -4.34 -6.43 -7.60
CA ALA A 50 -5.46 -6.97 -6.82
C ALA A 50 -6.79 -6.97 -7.59
N GLY A 51 -6.85 -6.38 -8.78
CA GLY A 51 -8.07 -6.24 -9.54
C GLY A 51 -9.11 -5.42 -8.79
N THR A 52 -8.68 -4.34 -8.14
CA THR A 52 -9.56 -3.41 -7.41
C THR A 52 -10.40 -2.60 -8.40
N VAL A 53 -11.69 -2.54 -8.13
CA VAL A 53 -12.66 -1.70 -8.82
C VAL A 53 -13.03 -0.54 -7.91
N LEU A 54 -12.87 0.68 -8.42
CA LEU A 54 -13.24 1.92 -7.72
C LEU A 54 -14.54 2.47 -8.31
N ASP A 55 -15.60 2.48 -7.52
CA ASP A 55 -16.83 3.22 -7.82
C ASP A 55 -16.72 4.63 -7.26
N ILE A 56 -16.22 5.54 -8.11
CA ILE A 56 -15.98 6.94 -7.75
C ILE A 56 -17.30 7.65 -7.39
N ARG A 57 -18.39 7.33 -8.08
CA ARG A 57 -19.68 8.00 -7.86
C ARG A 57 -20.35 7.52 -6.57
N GLY A 58 -20.26 6.22 -6.30
CA GLY A 58 -20.80 5.62 -5.08
C GLY A 58 -19.90 5.76 -3.85
N GLY A 59 -18.65 6.20 -4.01
CA GLY A 59 -17.67 6.29 -2.92
C GLY A 59 -17.30 4.91 -2.35
N LYS A 60 -17.34 3.87 -3.19
CA LYS A 60 -17.12 2.47 -2.81
C LYS A 60 -15.99 1.87 -3.62
N TRP A 61 -15.46 0.77 -3.11
CA TRP A 61 -14.51 -0.05 -3.83
C TRP A 61 -14.76 -1.52 -3.51
N HIS A 62 -14.35 -2.40 -4.42
CA HIS A 62 -14.41 -3.85 -4.24
C HIS A 62 -13.32 -4.53 -5.06
N PHE A 63 -13.00 -5.78 -4.77
CA PHE A 63 -12.19 -6.61 -5.66
C PHE A 63 -13.09 -7.18 -6.76
N SER A 64 -12.60 -7.23 -7.99
CA SER A 64 -13.37 -7.73 -9.15
C SER A 64 -13.90 -9.16 -8.95
N GLY A 65 -13.20 -9.99 -8.18
CA GLY A 65 -13.63 -11.33 -7.81
C GLY A 65 -14.69 -11.40 -6.70
N ASN A 66 -14.90 -10.31 -5.96
CA ASN A 66 -15.83 -10.23 -4.85
C ASN A 66 -16.59 -8.88 -4.81
N PRO A 67 -17.61 -8.71 -5.66
CA PRO A 67 -18.37 -7.46 -5.77
C PRO A 67 -19.27 -7.15 -4.55
N ARG A 68 -19.38 -8.06 -3.57
CA ARG A 68 -20.17 -7.87 -2.35
C ARG A 68 -19.41 -7.18 -1.22
N GLY A 69 -18.09 -7.02 -1.35
CA GLY A 69 -17.26 -6.18 -0.47
C GLY A 69 -17.05 -6.77 0.93
N GLU A 70 -16.48 -7.97 1.01
CA GLU A 70 -16.07 -8.54 2.30
C GLU A 70 -14.74 -7.95 2.79
N THR A 71 -14.56 -7.92 4.10
CA THR A 71 -13.39 -7.35 4.77
C THR A 71 -12.16 -8.23 4.51
N VAL A 72 -11.16 -7.68 3.83
CA VAL A 72 -9.85 -8.33 3.66
C VAL A 72 -8.94 -7.97 4.83
N GLN A 73 -8.42 -8.99 5.51
CA GLN A 73 -7.38 -8.85 6.52
C GLN A 73 -6.01 -9.02 5.85
N ILE A 74 -5.15 -8.02 6.00
CA ILE A 74 -3.74 -8.16 5.64
C ILE A 74 -3.08 -8.93 6.79
N LEU A 75 -2.86 -10.23 6.60
CA LEU A 75 -2.07 -11.04 7.53
C LEU A 75 -0.60 -10.70 7.34
N GLN A 76 -0.02 -10.02 8.33
CA GLN A 76 1.33 -9.48 8.27
C GLN A 76 2.35 -10.52 8.75
N GLU A 77 2.51 -11.60 7.99
CA GLU A 77 3.51 -12.63 8.32
C GLU A 77 4.27 -13.03 7.05
N ASP A 78 5.28 -12.21 6.72
CA ASP A 78 6.57 -12.63 6.14
C ASP A 78 7.33 -11.41 5.60
N ILE A 79 8.05 -10.71 6.48
CA ILE A 79 8.99 -9.66 6.04
C ILE A 79 10.36 -10.30 5.83
N ARG A 80 10.69 -10.64 4.58
CA ARG A 80 11.83 -11.51 4.27
C ARG A 80 13.19 -10.83 4.14
N ARG A 81 13.29 -9.49 4.13
CA ARG A 81 14.51 -8.67 4.27
C ARG A 81 14.17 -7.22 3.88
N TYR A 82 14.77 -6.25 4.56
CA TYR A 82 14.66 -4.85 4.19
C TYR A 82 15.85 -4.40 3.35
N ASN A 83 15.58 -3.63 2.30
CA ASN A 83 16.58 -2.82 1.61
C ASN A 83 16.44 -1.36 2.04
N THR A 84 17.54 -0.60 2.04
CA THR A 84 17.51 0.83 2.35
C THR A 84 17.54 1.65 1.06
N GLN A 85 16.65 2.63 0.95
CA GLN A 85 16.58 3.52 -0.18
C GLN A 85 16.32 4.97 0.24
N ARG A 86 16.82 5.92 -0.57
CA ARG A 86 16.56 7.35 -0.39
C ARG A 86 15.36 7.73 -1.22
N ILE A 87 14.34 8.33 -0.59
CA ILE A 87 13.17 8.84 -1.30
C ILE A 87 13.00 10.34 -1.05
N ARG A 88 12.49 11.04 -2.07
CA ARG A 88 12.11 12.45 -1.96
C ARG A 88 10.62 12.51 -1.65
N THR A 89 10.26 13.14 -0.55
CA THR A 89 8.86 13.35 -0.16
C THR A 89 8.56 14.85 -0.13
N SER A 90 7.31 15.20 -0.40
CA SER A 90 6.77 16.54 -0.16
C SER A 90 5.74 16.46 0.97
N LYS A 91 5.80 17.36 1.94
CA LYS A 91 4.73 17.48 2.94
C LYS A 91 3.44 18.03 2.28
N GLY A 92 2.32 17.39 2.60
CA GLY A 92 0.97 17.65 2.07
C GLY A 92 0.04 18.31 3.08
#